data_AF-A0A371IXH0-F1
#
_entry.id   AF-A0A371IXH0-F1
#
_cell.length_a   1.000
_cell.length_b   1.000
_cell.length_c   1.000
_cell.angle_alpha   90.00
_cell.angle_beta   90.00
_cell.angle_gamma   90.00
#
_symmetry.space_group_name_H-M   'P 1'
#
loop_
_entity.id
_entity.type
_entity.pdbx_description
1 polymer ?
#
loop_
_entity_poly.entity_id
_entity_poly.type
_entity_poly.pdbx_seq_one_letter_code
_entity_poly.pdbx_strand_id
1 'polypeptide(L)'
;TIEGSIGGILGSTCCCILFGYLFNFNIIHMAFIGSIGSIIAQLGDLFASSIKRYVGIKDYGKLIPGHGGILDRFDSVILVAPFVYYAIKLFIK
;
A
#
# COMPACT_ATOMS: atom_id res chain seq x y z
N THR A 1 3.03 -3.45 -14.31
CA THR A 1 4.07 -3.07 -15.29
C THR A 1 5.14 -2.26 -14.56
N ILE A 2 6.32 -2.08 -15.16
CA ILE A 2 7.41 -1.35 -14.51
C ILE A 2 7.06 0.13 -14.37
N GLU A 3 6.46 0.70 -15.42
CA GLU A 3 6.02 2.09 -15.45
C GLU A 3 4.95 2.37 -14.39
N GLY A 4 4.02 1.43 -14.21
CA GLY A 4 2.98 1.52 -13.18
C GLY A 4 3.55 1.43 -11.75
N SER A 5 4.57 0.59 -11.54
CA SER A 5 5.27 0.47 -10.25
C SER A 5 5.99 1.77 -9.88
N ILE A 6 6.76 2.32 -10.83
CA ILE A 6 7.48 3.59 -10.64
C ILE A 6 6.50 4.74 -10.41
N GLY A 7 5.44 4.83 -11.23
CA GLY A 7 4.40 5.84 -11.05
C GLY A 7 3.69 5.73 -9.70
N GLY A 8 3.43 4.51 -9.22
CA GLY A 8 2.85 4.26 -7.91
C GLY A 8 3.76 4.72 -6.76
N ILE A 9 5.07 4.46 -6.84
CA ILE A 9 6.04 4.89 -5.83
C ILE A 9 6.15 6.41 -5.80
N LEU A 10 6.33 7.03 -6.97
CA LEU A 10 6.45 8.49 -7.07
C LEU A 10 5.16 9.18 -6.61
N GLY A 11 4.00 8.71 -7.07
CA GLY A 11 2.70 9.26 -6.69
C GLY A 11 2.44 9.15 -5.19
N SER A 12 2.67 7.97 -4.59
CA SER A 12 2.54 7.76 -3.14
C SER A 12 3.47 8.69 -2.35
N THR A 13 4.74 8.77 -2.76
CA THR A 13 5.74 9.63 -2.10
C THR A 13 5.34 11.10 -2.15
N CYS A 14 4.92 11.61 -3.32
CA CYS A 14 4.45 12.98 -3.48
C CYS A 14 3.20 13.26 -2.63
N CYS A 15 2.23 12.35 -2.60
CA CYS A 15 1.03 12.49 -1.77
C CYS A 15 1.36 12.53 -0.28
N CYS A 16 2.28 11.69 0.21
CA CYS A 16 2.71 11.70 1.60
C CYS A 16 3.49 12.97 1.95
N ILE A 17 4.34 13.47 1.07
CA ILE A 17 5.04 14.76 1.25
C ILE A 17 4.02 15.90 1.37
N LEU A 18 3.03 15.94 0.47
CA LEU A 18 1.98 16.95 0.51
C LEU A 18 1.18 16.87 1.83
N PHE A 19 0.83 15.66 2.26
CA PHE A 19 0.19 15.45 3.56
C PHE A 19 1.06 15.95 4.72
N GLY A 20 2.36 15.62 4.71
CA GLY A 20 3.31 16.11 5.70
C GLY A 20 3.38 17.64 5.76
N TYR A 21 3.39 18.29 4.60
CA TYR A 21 3.40 19.74 4.49
C TYR A 21 2.11 20.38 5.05
N LEU A 22 0.93 19.84 4.70
CA LEU A 22 -0.35 20.39 5.17
C LEU A 22 -0.55 20.29 6.68
N PHE A 23 -0.02 19.23 7.30
CA PHE A 23 -0.18 18.97 8.73
C PHE A 23 1.07 19.31 9.57
N ASN A 24 2.07 19.97 8.98
CA ASN A 24 3.33 20.34 9.63
C ASN A 24 4.12 19.16 10.22
N PHE A 25 4.05 17.98 9.60
CA PHE A 25 4.92 16.86 9.92
C PHE A 25 6.27 16.96 9.22
N ASN A 26 7.27 16.25 9.74
CA ASN A 26 8.58 16.18 9.11
C ASN A 26 8.48 15.52 7.72
N ILE A 27 8.84 16.29 6.69
CA ILE A 27 8.74 15.90 5.29
C ILE A 27 9.61 14.68 4.96
N ILE A 28 10.78 14.55 5.58
CA ILE A 28 11.71 13.43 5.32
C ILE A 28 11.08 12.12 5.80
N HIS A 29 10.47 12.11 6.99
CA HIS A 29 9.75 10.94 7.50
C HIS A 29 8.55 10.58 6.62
N MET A 30 7.81 11.58 6.13
CA MET A 30 6.67 11.34 5.25
C MET A 30 7.08 10.82 3.87
N ALA A 31 8.17 11.33 3.30
CA ALA A 31 8.73 10.81 2.06
C ALA A 31 9.20 9.35 2.23
N PHE A 32 9.84 9.03 3.36
CA PHE A 32 10.25 7.67 3.69
C PHE A 32 9.04 6.73 3.81
N ILE A 33 8.00 7.13 4.56
CA ILE A 33 6.77 6.35 4.71
C ILE A 33 6.07 6.13 3.36
N GLY A 34 5.95 7.18 2.53
CA GLY A 34 5.26 7.09 1.24
C GLY A 34 5.99 6.21 0.21
N SER A 35 7.32 6.27 0.18
CA SER A 35 8.15 5.48 -0.74
C SER A 35 8.19 4.00 -0.35
N ILE A 36 8.61 3.71 0.88
CA ILE A 36 8.70 2.33 1.38
C ILE A 36 7.31 1.71 1.51
N GLY A 37 6.32 2.48 1.95
CA GLY A 37 4.93 2.04 2.03
C GLY A 37 4.37 1.60 0.69
N SER A 38 4.69 2.32 -0.40
CA SER A 38 4.27 1.93 -1.76
C SER A 38 4.91 0.61 -2.21
N ILE A 39 6.20 0.40 -1.89
CA ILE A 39 6.88 -0.87 -2.20
C ILE A 39 6.21 -2.02 -1.44
N ILE A 40 5.94 -1.84 -0.15
CA ILE A 40 5.25 -2.85 0.67
C ILE A 40 3.83 -3.11 0.15
N ALA A 41 3.12 -2.07 -0.30
CA ALA A 41 1.78 -2.20 -0.88
C ALA A 41 1.79 -3.11 -2.11
N GLN A 42 2.76 -2.88 -3.01
CA GLN A 42 2.93 -3.70 -4.21
C GLN A 42 3.30 -5.15 -3.86
N LEU A 43 4.17 -5.35 -2.87
CA LEU A 43 4.49 -6.70 -2.37
C LEU A 43 3.26 -7.40 -1.77
N GLY A 44 2.41 -6.70 -1.03
CA GLY A 44 1.17 -7.26 -0.50
C GLY A 44 0.20 -7.72 -1.58
N ASP A 45 0.03 -6.91 -2.62
CA ASP A 45 -0.82 -7.25 -3.77
C ASP A 45 -0.30 -8.48 -4.54
N LEU A 46 1.02 -8.56 -4.73
CA LEU A 46 1.68 -9.73 -5.35
C LEU A 46 1.60 -10.98 -4.47
N PHE A 47 1.73 -10.83 -3.15
CA PHE A 47 1.60 -11.93 -2.20
C PHE A 47 0.20 -12.54 -2.23
N ALA A 48 -0.83 -11.69 -2.13
CA ALA A 48 -2.22 -12.11 -2.22
C ALA A 48 -2.53 -12.75 -3.59
N SER A 49 -2.05 -12.13 -4.68
CA SER A 49 -2.18 -12.70 -6.03
C SER A 49 -1.53 -14.07 -6.15
N SER A 50 -0.36 -14.28 -5.54
CA SER A 50 0.33 -15.58 -5.55
C SER A 50 -0.47 -16.65 -4.82
N ILE A 51 -1.06 -16.31 -3.66
CA ILE A 51 -1.97 -17.21 -2.93
C ILE A 51 -3.17 -17.58 -3.79
N LYS A 52 -3.82 -16.60 -4.43
CA LYS A 52 -4.96 -16.84 -5.32
C LYS A 52 -4.63 -17.85 -6.42
N ARG A 53 -3.45 -17.73 -7.04
CA ARG A 53 -2.97 -18.68 -8.05
C ARG A 53 -2.67 -20.06 -7.49
N TYR A 54 -2.08 -20.14 -6.31
CA TYR A 54 -1.78 -21.41 -5.66
C TYR A 54 -3.06 -22.23 -5.37
N VAL A 55 -4.14 -21.58 -4.95
CA VAL A 55 -5.42 -22.25 -4.66
C VAL A 55 -6.36 -22.33 -5.88
N GLY A 56 -5.92 -21.87 -7.06
CA GLY A 56 -6.69 -21.96 -8.30
C GLY A 56 -7.87 -20.99 -8.41
N ILE A 57 -7.91 -19.93 -7.58
CA ILE A 57 -8.97 -18.91 -7.62
C ILE A 57 -8.48 -17.62 -8.26
N LYS A 58 -9.42 -16.79 -8.72
CA LYS A 58 -9.13 -15.45 -9.25
C LYS A 58 -9.43 -14.33 -8.27
N ASP A 59 -10.52 -14.46 -7.52
CA ASP A 59 -11.02 -13.47 -6.57
C ASP A 59 -11.32 -14.18 -5.24
N TYR A 60 -11.07 -13.52 -4.11
CA TYR A 60 -11.33 -14.11 -2.78
C TYR A 60 -12.81 -14.27 -2.46
N GLY A 61 -13.69 -13.63 -3.23
CA GLY A 61 -15.13 -13.74 -3.09
C GLY A 61 -15.89 -13.00 -4.19
N LYS A 62 -17.21 -12.96 -4.08
CA LYS A 62 -18.11 -12.28 -5.02
C LYS A 62 -19.04 -11.28 -4.33
N LEU A 63 -18.61 -10.77 -3.17
CA LEU A 63 -19.48 -9.94 -2.33
C LEU A 63 -19.83 -8.61 -3.00
N ILE A 64 -18.89 -8.01 -3.73
CA ILE A 64 -19.13 -6.75 -4.43
C ILE A 64 -19.43 -7.07 -5.90
N PRO A 65 -20.66 -6.82 -6.38
CA PRO A 65 -21.04 -7.13 -7.75
C PRO A 65 -20.13 -6.38 -8.74
N GLY A 66 -19.43 -7.12 -9.59
CA GLY A 66 -18.48 -6.57 -10.56
C GLY A 66 -17.12 -6.13 -10.00
N HIS A 67 -16.86 -6.29 -8.70
CA HIS A 67 -15.64 -5.77 -8.04
C HIS A 67 -14.83 -6.81 -7.26
N GLY A 68 -15.33 -8.05 -7.17
CA GLY A 68 -14.63 -9.17 -6.52
C GLY A 68 -14.93 -9.28 -5.02
N GLY A 69 -13.96 -9.80 -4.27
CA GLY A 69 -14.06 -9.95 -2.82
C GLY A 69 -13.71 -8.66 -2.08
N ILE A 70 -14.16 -8.54 -0.83
CA ILE A 70 -13.67 -7.49 0.08
C ILE A 70 -12.16 -7.64 0.27
N LEU A 71 -11.68 -8.88 0.43
CA LEU A 71 -10.27 -9.14 0.72
C LEU A 71 -9.36 -8.63 -0.41
N ASP A 72 -9.78 -8.74 -1.67
CA ASP A 72 -9.06 -8.22 -2.84
C ASP A 72 -8.81 -6.70 -2.77
N ARG A 73 -9.54 -5.96 -1.92
CA ARG A 73 -9.35 -4.51 -1.71
C ARG A 73 -8.37 -4.20 -0.57
N PHE A 74 -8.11 -5.18 0.28
CA PHE A 74 -7.20 -5.08 1.40
C PHE A 74 -5.87 -5.83 1.17
N ASP A 75 -5.71 -6.51 0.03
CA ASP A 75 -4.51 -7.28 -0.35
C ASP A 75 -3.19 -6.52 -0.04
N SER A 76 -3.11 -5.26 -0.46
CA SER A 76 -1.95 -4.39 -0.19
C SER A 76 -1.94 -3.79 1.21
N VAL A 77 -3.11 -3.41 1.74
CA VAL A 77 -3.26 -2.70 3.02
C VAL A 77 -2.84 -3.58 4.20
N ILE A 78 -3.07 -4.90 4.13
CA ILE A 78 -2.75 -5.83 5.20
C ILE A 78 -1.25 -5.78 5.58
N LEU A 79 -0.35 -5.61 4.61
CA LEU A 79 1.08 -5.48 4.89
C LEU A 79 1.51 -4.03 5.16
N VAL A 80 0.85 -3.06 4.53
CA VAL A 80 1.19 -1.63 4.69
C VAL A 80 0.77 -1.11 6.06
N ALA A 81 -0.38 -1.52 6.58
CA ALA A 81 -0.92 -1.03 7.85
C ALA A 81 0.03 -1.21 9.05
N PRO A 82 0.58 -2.41 9.32
CA PRO A 82 1.54 -2.57 10.42
C PRO A 82 2.82 -1.75 10.19
N PHE A 83 3.32 -1.69 8.95
CA PHE A 83 4.49 -0.88 8.62
C PHE A 83 4.25 0.61 8.94
N VAL A 84 3.16 1.19 8.45
CA VAL A 84 2.82 2.60 8.67
C VAL A 84 2.63 2.87 10.17
N TYR A 85 1.95 1.98 10.89
CA TYR A 85 1.76 2.12 12.34
C TYR A 85 3.10 2.22 13.08
N TYR A 86 4.04 1.30 12.82
CA TYR A 86 5.35 1.34 13.46
C TYR A 86 6.19 2.53 12.99
N ALA A 87 6.13 2.91 11.71
CA ALA A 87 6.85 4.07 11.19
C ALA A 87 6.37 5.37 11.86
N ILE A 88 5.05 5.56 12.00
CA ILE A 88 4.49 6.70 12.72
C ILE A 88 4.96 6.67 14.18
N LYS A 89 4.83 5.53 14.88
CA LYS A 89 5.24 5.40 16.28
C LYS A 89 6.72 5.72 16.52
N LEU A 90 7.60 5.41 15.57
CA LEU A 90 9.03 5.65 15.67
C LEU A 90 9.44 7.08 15.30
N PHE A 91 8.83 7.65 14.26
CA PHE A 91 9.27 8.92 13.65
C PHE A 91 8.42 10.12 14.02
N ILE A 92 7.16 9.90 14.38
CA ILE A 92 6.18 10.93 14.73
C ILE A 92 5.84 10.71 16.19
N LYS A 93 6.59 11.39 17.05
CA LYS A 93 6.40 11.37 18.49
C LYS A 93 5.86 12.71 18.96
#